data_AF-A0A936IYG6-F1
#
_entry.id   AF-A0A936IYG6-F1
#
_cell.length_a   1.000
_cell.length_b   1.000
_cell.length_c   1.000
_cell.angle_alpha   90.00
_cell.angle_beta   90.00
_cell.angle_gamma   90.00
#
_symmetry.space_group_name_H-M   'P 1'
#
loop_
_entity.id
_entity.type
_entity.pdbx_description
1 polymer ?
#
loop_
_entity_poly.entity_id
_entity_poly.type
_entity_poly.pdbx_seq_one_letter_code
_entity_poly.pdbx_strand_id
1 'polypeptide(L)'
;MEHCLRSKTQRYIKKPLASAAVLLAAVVIGVSAASAFGQQLSSRPDDRTLIVDDAPEMNVIAFGRNVIIRKHAKEVFVWGGDIIVEGRVDGDVAAIGGSIIQRSEGFIGGAVIVIGGSYKPESREPLRVEGKETVMFGMFEEEFREMAEDPSQIFAPNFTIAFVAQRALSALFWFIVTLMFATLAPGAVSRGIERFQLSALKVIGIGAAAFTGTMILVIGSLRLLPDHAGAIVGLMSFALLMLAYGFGRVVLQVSIGKLIQKKLSGPGKRSESIAILIGVIFWTLLLSLPYVWTIGVLALFATGVGLVLTARQRTSWSTA
;
A
#
# COMPACT_ATOMS: atom_id res chain seq x y z
N MET A 1 -55.70 -10.77 -20.53
CA MET A 1 -54.30 -11.09 -20.88
C MET A 1 -53.31 -9.97 -20.47
N GLU A 2 -53.73 -8.95 -19.73
CA GLU A 2 -52.87 -7.85 -19.25
C GLU A 2 -52.45 -7.97 -17.77
N HIS A 3 -53.03 -8.90 -17.00
CA HIS A 3 -52.69 -9.09 -15.60
C HIS A 3 -51.41 -9.91 -15.34
N CYS A 4 -50.82 -10.53 -16.37
CA CYS A 4 -49.64 -11.41 -16.23
C CYS A 4 -48.29 -10.70 -16.47
N LEU A 5 -48.30 -9.42 -16.85
CA LEU A 5 -47.07 -8.66 -17.12
C LEU A 5 -46.63 -7.77 -15.95
N ARG A 6 -47.45 -7.62 -14.91
CA ARG A 6 -47.17 -6.68 -13.80
C ARG A 6 -46.35 -7.27 -12.66
N SER A 7 -46.16 -8.59 -12.57
CA SER A 7 -45.48 -9.23 -11.43
C SER A 7 -43.96 -9.44 -11.59
N LYS A 8 -43.41 -9.34 -12.81
CA LYS A 8 -41.97 -9.55 -13.05
C LYS A 8 -41.10 -8.30 -12.87
N THR A 9 -41.69 -7.11 -12.89
CA THR A 9 -40.93 -5.84 -12.82
C THR A 9 -40.63 -5.38 -11.38
N GLN A 10 -41.24 -6.00 -10.36
CA GLN A 10 -41.10 -5.54 -8.97
C GLN A 10 -39.99 -6.25 -8.17
N ARG A 11 -39.28 -7.23 -8.75
CA ARG A 11 -38.29 -8.06 -8.02
C ARG A 11 -36.82 -7.66 -8.27
N TYR A 12 -36.54 -6.48 -8.81
CA TYR A 12 -35.17 -6.03 -9.11
C TYR A 12 -34.63 -4.87 -8.24
N ILE A 13 -35.43 -4.32 -7.31
CA ILE A 13 -35.05 -3.07 -6.60
C ILE A 13 -34.60 -3.29 -5.13
N LYS A 14 -34.71 -4.49 -4.55
CA LYS A 14 -34.40 -4.70 -3.12
C LYS A 14 -32.96 -5.15 -2.77
N LYS A 15 -32.03 -5.24 -3.73
CA LYS A 15 -30.66 -5.73 -3.47
C LYS A 15 -29.51 -4.72 -3.29
N PRO A 16 -29.63 -3.38 -3.53
CA PRO A 16 -28.47 -2.50 -3.38
C PRO A 16 -28.08 -2.21 -1.92
N LEU A 17 -29.03 -2.33 -0.98
CA LEU A 17 -28.80 -2.00 0.44
C LEU A 17 -27.96 -3.06 1.17
N ALA A 18 -28.18 -4.35 0.87
CA ALA A 18 -27.43 -5.44 1.48
C ALA A 18 -25.96 -5.47 1.03
N SER A 19 -25.67 -5.12 -0.23
CA SER A 19 -24.30 -5.06 -0.74
C SER A 19 -23.53 -3.83 -0.25
N ALA A 20 -24.21 -2.69 -0.08
CA ALA A 20 -23.61 -1.51 0.53
C ALA A 20 -23.23 -1.81 1.99
N ALA A 21 -24.09 -2.50 2.74
CA ALA A 21 -23.80 -2.91 4.11
C ALA A 21 -22.62 -3.89 4.21
N VAL A 22 -22.45 -4.82 3.27
CA VAL A 22 -21.30 -5.74 3.23
C VAL A 22 -19.99 -5.00 2.91
N LEU A 23 -20.03 -4.06 1.97
CA LEU A 23 -18.87 -3.21 1.68
C LEU A 23 -18.52 -2.32 2.88
N LEU A 24 -19.50 -1.72 3.54
CA LEU A 24 -19.30 -0.89 4.73
C LEU A 24 -18.76 -1.73 5.90
N ALA A 25 -19.28 -2.94 6.10
CA ALA A 25 -18.79 -3.87 7.12
C ALA A 25 -17.35 -4.33 6.83
N ALA A 26 -17.01 -4.62 5.57
CA ALA A 26 -15.64 -4.96 5.19
C ALA A 26 -14.66 -3.78 5.41
N VAL A 27 -15.10 -2.55 5.15
CA VAL A 27 -14.31 -1.34 5.44
C VAL A 27 -14.12 -1.15 6.93
N VAL A 28 -15.19 -1.28 7.73
CA VAL A 28 -15.11 -1.14 9.19
C VAL A 28 -14.21 -2.22 9.79
N ILE A 29 -14.35 -3.48 9.37
CA ILE A 29 -13.50 -4.58 9.85
C ILE A 29 -12.03 -4.37 9.43
N GLY A 30 -11.78 -3.91 8.21
CA GLY A 30 -10.43 -3.61 7.73
C GLY A 30 -9.76 -2.48 8.53
N VAL A 31 -10.49 -1.41 8.82
CA VAL A 31 -9.98 -0.28 9.62
C VAL A 31 -9.73 -0.69 11.08
N SER A 32 -10.63 -1.46 11.69
CA SER A 32 -10.46 -1.96 13.06
C SER A 32 -9.32 -2.98 13.20
N ALA A 33 -9.08 -3.81 12.18
CA ALA A 33 -7.96 -4.75 12.18
C ALA A 33 -6.60 -4.04 12.02
N ALA A 34 -6.56 -2.97 11.21
CA ALA A 34 -5.35 -2.16 11.03
C ALA A 34 -4.96 -1.39 12.31
N SER A 35 -5.93 -0.82 13.02
CA SER A 35 -5.68 -0.12 14.28
C SER A 35 -5.22 -1.06 15.41
N ALA A 36 -5.80 -2.26 15.49
CA ALA A 36 -5.36 -3.29 16.44
C ALA A 36 -3.94 -3.82 16.13
N PHE A 37 -3.56 -3.91 14.85
CA PHE A 37 -2.22 -4.34 14.45
C PHE A 37 -1.13 -3.30 14.77
N GLY A 38 -1.44 -2.00 14.55
CA GLY A 38 -0.53 -0.90 14.88
C GLY A 38 -0.16 -0.85 16.37
N GLN A 39 -1.11 -1.15 17.26
CA GLN A 39 -0.87 -1.17 18.71
C GLN A 39 -0.08 -2.40 19.18
N GLN A 40 -0.17 -3.52 18.48
CA GLN A 40 0.47 -4.78 18.90
C GLN A 40 1.92 -4.91 18.42
N LEU A 41 2.28 -4.23 17.32
CA LEU A 41 3.68 -4.01 16.92
C LEU A 41 4.48 -3.20 17.95
N SER A 42 3.85 -2.53 18.92
CA SER A 42 4.54 -1.76 19.95
C SER A 42 4.82 -2.52 21.25
N SER A 43 4.26 -3.71 21.48
CA SER A 43 4.14 -4.27 22.85
C SER A 43 4.84 -5.62 23.16
N ARG A 44 5.83 -6.09 22.39
CA ARG A 44 6.66 -7.27 22.77
C ARG A 44 8.02 -6.82 23.34
N PRO A 45 8.28 -6.89 24.66
CA PRO A 45 9.41 -6.18 25.27
C PRO A 45 10.77 -6.90 25.20
N ASP A 46 10.82 -8.22 25.04
CA ASP A 46 12.00 -9.00 25.49
C ASP A 46 12.99 -9.46 24.40
N ASP A 47 12.69 -9.26 23.12
CA ASP A 47 13.58 -9.66 22.00
C ASP A 47 13.89 -8.50 21.04
N ARG A 48 13.69 -7.26 21.51
CA ARG A 48 13.85 -6.05 20.69
C ARG A 48 15.19 -5.36 20.83
N THR A 49 16.05 -5.78 21.75
CA THR A 49 17.33 -5.09 21.99
C THR A 49 18.50 -6.05 21.83
N LEU A 50 19.38 -5.76 20.87
CA LEU A 50 20.65 -6.44 20.68
C LEU A 50 21.72 -5.72 21.49
N ILE A 51 22.29 -6.39 22.47
CA ILE A 51 23.40 -5.86 23.27
C ILE A 51 24.71 -6.39 22.69
N VAL A 52 25.59 -5.49 22.30
CA VAL A 52 26.93 -5.80 21.81
C VAL A 52 27.91 -5.44 22.92
N ASP A 53 28.43 -6.46 23.59
CA ASP A 53 29.43 -6.26 24.64
C ASP A 53 30.79 -5.89 24.03
N ASP A 54 31.45 -6.79 23.30
CA ASP A 54 32.77 -6.53 22.71
C ASP A 54 32.95 -7.26 21.37
N ALA A 55 32.92 -6.51 20.26
CA ALA A 55 33.01 -7.06 18.90
C ALA A 55 33.82 -6.13 17.97
N PRO A 56 35.13 -5.95 18.22
CA PRO A 56 35.92 -4.88 17.61
C PRO A 56 36.07 -4.99 16.09
N GLU A 57 35.99 -6.19 15.54
CA GLU A 57 36.13 -6.44 14.10
C GLU A 57 34.79 -6.62 13.38
N MET A 58 33.65 -6.57 14.08
CA MET A 58 32.34 -6.85 13.50
C MET A 58 31.57 -5.58 13.14
N ASN A 59 30.96 -5.63 11.96
CA ASN A 59 29.93 -4.69 11.54
C ASN A 59 28.59 -5.15 12.09
N VAL A 60 28.00 -4.36 12.97
CA VAL A 60 26.73 -4.66 13.64
C VAL A 60 25.58 -4.17 12.75
N ILE A 61 24.78 -5.10 12.24
CA ILE A 61 23.62 -4.80 11.40
C ILE A 61 22.36 -5.35 12.08
N ALA A 62 21.37 -4.50 12.34
CA ALA A 62 20.10 -4.92 12.95
C ALA A 62 18.87 -4.33 12.25
N PHE A 63 17.77 -5.09 12.23
CA PHE A 63 16.49 -4.71 11.63
C PHE A 63 15.36 -4.85 12.66
N GLY A 64 14.59 -3.79 12.87
CA GLY A 64 13.45 -3.74 13.79
C GLY A 64 13.81 -3.94 15.26
N ARG A 65 15.10 -3.78 15.60
CA ARG A 65 15.65 -3.99 16.94
C ARG A 65 16.50 -2.77 17.32
N ASN A 66 16.45 -2.42 18.59
CA ASN A 66 17.36 -1.47 19.21
C ASN A 66 18.72 -2.13 19.39
N VAL A 67 19.80 -1.37 19.30
CA VAL A 67 21.17 -1.85 19.48
C VAL A 67 21.84 -1.04 20.58
N ILE A 68 22.46 -1.72 21.55
CA ILE A 68 23.27 -1.09 22.59
C ILE A 68 24.71 -1.56 22.44
N ILE A 69 25.63 -0.63 22.19
CA ILE A 69 27.07 -0.90 22.12
C ILE A 69 27.72 -0.57 23.46
N ARG A 70 28.11 -1.59 24.23
CA ARG A 70 28.67 -1.40 25.58
C ARG A 70 30.17 -1.16 25.60
N LYS A 71 30.97 -1.91 24.84
CA LYS A 71 32.44 -1.72 24.82
C LYS A 71 32.98 -1.37 23.45
N HIS A 72 32.83 -2.23 22.44
CA HIS A 72 33.47 -1.99 21.15
C HIS A 72 32.72 -2.57 19.95
N ALA A 73 32.64 -1.80 18.86
CA ALA A 73 32.16 -2.26 17.55
C ALA A 73 32.92 -1.55 16.41
N LYS A 74 32.96 -2.15 15.22
CA LYS A 74 33.61 -1.54 14.05
C LYS A 74 32.71 -0.50 13.40
N GLU A 75 31.53 -0.91 12.96
CA GLU A 75 30.51 -0.09 12.32
C GLU A 75 29.14 -0.54 12.82
N VAL A 76 28.16 0.35 12.86
CA VAL A 76 26.82 0.02 13.36
C VAL A 76 25.75 0.57 12.42
N PHE A 77 24.89 -0.30 11.89
CA PHE A 77 23.74 0.07 11.08
C PHE A 77 22.47 -0.54 11.65
N VAL A 78 21.45 0.30 11.85
CA VAL A 78 20.14 -0.14 12.34
C VAL A 78 19.01 0.42 11.49
N TRP A 79 18.08 -0.45 11.11
CA TRP A 79 16.88 -0.08 10.37
C TRP A 79 15.63 -0.36 11.21
N GLY A 80 14.87 0.67 11.56
CA GLY A 80 13.63 0.60 12.33
C GLY A 80 13.85 0.39 13.84
N GLY A 81 14.97 0.85 14.40
CA GLY A 81 15.30 0.77 15.83
C GLY A 81 16.35 1.79 16.23
N ASP A 82 16.49 2.00 17.54
CA ASP A 82 17.41 2.99 18.11
C ASP A 82 18.82 2.41 18.33
N ILE A 83 19.85 3.25 18.23
CA ILE A 83 21.23 2.91 18.55
C ILE A 83 21.63 3.66 19.82
N ILE A 84 22.12 2.96 20.84
CA ILE A 84 22.69 3.53 22.05
C ILE A 84 24.18 3.20 22.08
N VAL A 85 25.04 4.22 22.06
CA VAL A 85 26.49 4.07 22.10
C VAL A 85 26.97 4.41 23.51
N GLU A 86 27.31 3.38 24.30
CA GLU A 86 27.93 3.49 25.63
C GLU A 86 29.46 3.36 25.55
N GLY A 87 29.96 2.51 24.65
CA GLY A 87 31.38 2.28 24.42
C GLY A 87 31.92 2.94 23.14
N ARG A 88 32.82 2.25 22.45
CA ARG A 88 33.54 2.74 21.27
C ARG A 88 33.00 2.16 19.97
N VAL A 89 32.78 3.01 18.98
CA VAL A 89 32.59 2.62 17.56
C VAL A 89 33.67 3.31 16.75
N ASP A 90 34.49 2.54 16.04
CA ASP A 90 35.62 3.11 15.28
C ASP A 90 35.21 3.73 13.94
N GLY A 91 34.19 3.17 13.31
CA GLY A 91 33.65 3.58 12.02
C GLY A 91 32.31 4.30 12.12
N ASP A 92 31.52 4.18 11.06
CA ASP A 92 30.28 4.92 10.89
C ASP A 92 29.13 4.31 11.70
N VAL A 93 28.24 5.18 12.18
CA VAL A 93 27.00 4.79 12.87
C VAL A 93 25.81 5.34 12.08
N ALA A 94 24.92 4.46 11.65
CA ALA A 94 23.80 4.81 10.80
C ALA A 94 22.48 4.22 11.31
N ALA A 95 21.46 5.06 11.48
CA ALA A 95 20.11 4.66 11.85
C ALA A 95 19.09 5.15 10.82
N ILE A 96 18.17 4.27 10.41
CA ILE A 96 17.03 4.61 9.54
C ILE A 96 15.74 4.31 10.29
N GLY A 97 14.87 5.31 10.47
CA GLY A 97 13.61 5.20 11.21
C GLY A 97 13.76 5.08 12.73
N GLY A 98 14.95 5.37 13.27
CA GLY A 98 15.28 5.33 14.69
C GLY A 98 16.32 6.39 15.05
N SER A 99 16.57 6.58 16.34
CA SER A 99 17.46 7.60 16.87
C SER A 99 18.82 7.04 17.29
N ILE A 100 19.87 7.86 17.21
CA ILE A 100 21.21 7.54 17.72
C ILE A 100 21.43 8.33 19.00
N ILE A 101 21.68 7.64 20.10
CA ILE A 101 21.94 8.21 21.42
C ILE A 101 23.40 7.92 21.76
N GLN A 102 24.22 8.96 21.84
CA GLN A 102 25.61 8.84 22.27
C GLN A 102 25.69 9.22 23.74
N ARG A 103 26.02 8.24 24.60
CA ARG A 103 26.21 8.46 26.03
C ARG A 103 27.48 9.26 26.30
N SER A 104 27.62 9.75 27.53
CA SER A 104 28.77 10.58 27.94
C SER A 104 30.14 9.95 27.69
N GLU A 105 30.26 8.62 27.82
CA GLU A 105 31.52 7.88 27.59
C GLU A 105 31.61 7.25 26.19
N GLY A 106 30.55 7.39 25.37
CA GLY A 106 30.49 6.79 24.06
C GLY A 106 31.37 7.52 23.05
N PHE A 107 32.15 6.80 22.25
CA PHE A 107 32.99 7.35 21.19
C PHE A 107 32.52 6.89 19.80
N ILE A 108 32.43 7.81 18.83
CA ILE A 108 32.12 7.50 17.43
C ILE A 108 33.22 8.06 16.54
N GLY A 109 34.00 7.17 15.92
CA GLY A 109 35.14 7.51 15.07
C GLY A 109 34.79 7.90 13.63
N GLY A 110 33.60 7.54 13.17
CA GLY A 110 33.11 7.81 11.82
C GLY A 110 32.02 8.88 11.72
N ALA A 111 31.33 8.87 10.58
CA ALA A 111 30.15 9.67 10.32
C ALA A 111 28.95 9.16 11.12
N VAL A 112 28.05 10.07 11.47
CA VAL A 112 26.76 9.73 12.07
C VAL A 112 25.69 10.06 11.06
N ILE A 113 24.94 9.04 10.64
CA ILE A 113 23.88 9.16 9.64
C ILE A 113 22.56 8.80 10.29
N VAL A 114 21.61 9.75 10.34
CA VAL A 114 20.28 9.50 10.86
C VAL A 114 19.25 9.82 9.79
N ILE A 115 18.41 8.86 9.43
CA ILE A 115 17.33 9.06 8.45
C ILE A 115 16.00 8.87 9.17
N GLY A 116 15.14 9.89 9.24
CA GLY A 116 13.82 9.79 9.87
C GLY A 116 13.83 9.59 11.39
N GLY A 117 14.88 10.06 12.07
CA GLY A 117 15.05 10.01 13.52
C GLY A 117 15.94 11.16 14.02
N SER A 118 16.46 11.06 15.23
CA SER A 118 17.30 12.12 15.82
C SER A 118 18.65 11.62 16.31
N TYR A 119 19.67 12.48 16.27
CA TYR A 119 20.94 12.26 16.96
C TYR A 119 20.97 13.04 18.27
N LYS A 120 21.23 12.35 19.39
CA LYS A 120 21.20 12.88 20.76
C LYS A 120 22.51 12.58 21.48
N PRO A 121 23.52 13.47 21.42
CA PRO A 121 24.68 13.38 22.28
C PRO A 121 24.34 13.87 23.70
N GLU A 122 24.74 13.12 24.73
CA GLU A 122 24.58 13.54 26.13
C GLU A 122 25.63 14.56 26.58
N SER A 123 26.83 14.51 25.99
CA SER A 123 27.88 15.48 26.25
C SER A 123 27.70 16.72 25.37
N ARG A 124 28.02 17.90 25.91
CA ARG A 124 28.09 19.16 25.15
C ARG A 124 29.18 19.12 24.08
N GLU A 125 30.23 18.33 24.32
CA GLU A 125 31.30 18.02 23.37
C GLU A 125 31.32 16.51 23.18
N PRO A 126 30.64 15.98 22.14
CA PRO A 126 30.60 14.54 21.91
C PRO A 126 31.98 14.03 21.49
N LEU A 127 32.39 12.89 22.05
CA LEU A 127 33.67 12.26 21.74
C LEU A 127 33.65 11.71 20.32
N ARG A 128 34.26 12.47 19.40
CA ARG A 128 34.27 12.17 17.96
C ARG A 128 35.60 12.56 17.33
N VAL A 129 35.92 11.93 16.20
CA VAL A 129 37.07 12.31 15.39
C VAL A 129 36.79 13.63 14.68
N GLU A 130 37.75 14.55 14.75
CA GLU A 130 37.69 15.86 14.11
C GLU A 130 37.52 15.72 12.58
N GLY A 131 36.64 16.54 12.00
CA GLY A 131 36.35 16.51 10.55
C GLY A 131 35.33 15.46 10.09
N LYS A 132 34.69 14.72 11.01
CA LYS A 132 33.59 13.79 10.67
C LYS A 132 32.22 14.47 10.76
N GLU A 133 31.40 14.25 9.74
CA GLU A 133 30.10 14.89 9.62
C GLU A 133 28.98 14.15 10.37
N THR A 134 27.94 14.91 10.73
CA THR A 134 26.65 14.37 11.18
C THR A 134 25.62 14.72 10.12
N VAL A 135 25.11 13.71 9.45
CA VAL A 135 24.15 13.88 8.36
C VAL A 135 22.78 13.41 8.85
N MET A 136 21.84 14.34 8.98
CA MET A 136 20.47 14.04 9.37
C MET A 136 19.55 14.26 8.18
N PHE A 137 18.91 13.19 7.71
CA PHE A 137 17.91 13.21 6.66
C PHE A 137 16.51 13.01 7.26
N GLY A 138 15.87 14.10 7.66
CA GLY A 138 14.45 14.13 8.00
C GLY A 138 13.60 14.21 6.74
N MET A 139 13.49 13.11 5.99
CA MET A 139 12.54 13.06 4.88
C MET A 139 11.12 12.90 5.44
N PHE A 140 10.22 13.81 5.07
CA PHE A 140 8.80 13.81 5.43
C PHE A 140 8.45 14.15 6.89
N GLU A 141 9.39 14.59 7.73
CA GLU A 141 9.13 14.85 9.16
C GLU A 141 8.09 15.96 9.36
N GLU A 142 8.15 17.00 8.54
CA GLU A 142 7.22 18.12 8.58
C GLU A 142 5.83 17.68 8.10
N GLU A 143 5.76 16.86 7.05
CA GLU A 143 4.53 16.27 6.53
C GLU A 143 3.90 15.26 7.51
N PHE A 144 4.71 14.46 8.20
CA PHE A 144 4.23 13.54 9.24
C PHE A 144 3.76 14.30 10.49
N ARG A 145 4.43 15.39 10.86
CA ARG A 145 4.01 16.29 11.94
C ARG A 145 2.69 16.98 11.59
N GLU A 146 2.58 17.53 10.38
CA GLU A 146 1.36 18.18 9.88
C GLU A 146 0.19 17.16 9.79
N MET A 147 0.45 15.93 9.33
CA MET A 147 -0.54 14.84 9.33
C MET A 147 -0.90 14.35 10.74
N ALA A 148 0.01 14.43 11.71
CA ALA A 148 -0.29 14.10 13.11
C ALA A 148 -1.13 15.20 13.78
N GLU A 149 -0.91 16.46 13.43
CA GLU A 149 -1.71 17.60 13.87
C GLU A 149 -3.12 17.59 13.26
N ASP A 150 -3.24 17.22 11.98
CA ASP A 150 -4.51 17.06 11.30
C ASP A 150 -4.60 15.73 10.51
N PRO A 151 -5.01 14.63 11.17
CA PRO A 151 -5.14 13.32 10.52
C PRO A 151 -6.26 13.26 9.49
N SER A 152 -7.14 14.27 9.45
CA SER A 152 -8.23 14.34 8.47
C SER A 152 -7.72 14.67 7.06
N GLN A 153 -6.52 15.27 6.94
CA GLN A 153 -5.87 15.58 5.66
C GLN A 153 -5.62 14.34 4.79
N ILE A 154 -5.44 13.15 5.40
CA ILE A 154 -5.35 11.88 4.68
C ILE A 154 -6.57 11.68 3.77
N PHE A 155 -7.75 12.08 4.25
CA PHE A 155 -9.01 11.95 3.53
C PHE A 155 -9.31 13.16 2.64
N ALA A 156 -8.69 14.31 2.90
CA ALA A 156 -8.88 15.56 2.19
C ALA A 156 -7.55 16.12 1.65
N PRO A 157 -7.10 15.67 0.47
CA PRO A 157 -5.88 16.18 -0.14
C PRO A 157 -5.97 17.68 -0.42
N ASN A 158 -4.92 18.42 -0.08
CA ASN A 158 -4.80 19.83 -0.45
C ASN A 158 -4.54 19.97 -1.95
N PHE A 159 -5.34 20.79 -2.63
CA PHE A 159 -5.19 21.07 -4.06
C PHE A 159 -4.02 22.04 -4.31
N THR A 160 -2.80 21.53 -4.24
CA THR A 160 -1.59 22.27 -4.58
C THR A 160 -1.19 22.07 -6.04
N ILE A 161 -0.33 22.93 -6.57
CA ILE A 161 0.24 22.74 -7.93
C ILE A 161 1.02 21.41 -7.98
N ALA A 162 1.74 21.07 -6.90
CA ALA A 162 2.43 19.80 -6.77
C ALA A 162 1.47 18.60 -6.86
N PHE A 163 0.31 18.68 -6.20
CA PHE A 163 -0.73 17.66 -6.30
C PHE A 163 -1.22 17.47 -7.74
N VAL A 164 -1.51 18.57 -8.45
CA VAL A 164 -1.95 18.50 -9.86
C VAL A 164 -0.85 17.90 -10.75
N ALA A 165 0.41 18.32 -10.58
CA ALA A 165 1.54 17.78 -11.32
C ALA A 165 1.73 16.27 -11.06
N GLN A 166 1.65 15.83 -9.80
CA GLN A 166 1.71 14.43 -9.42
C GLN A 166 0.55 13.63 -10.05
N ARG A 167 -0.66 14.18 -10.08
CA ARG A 167 -1.82 13.52 -10.71
C ARG A 167 -1.69 13.45 -12.22
N ALA A 168 -1.16 14.48 -12.87
CA ALA A 168 -0.88 14.47 -14.30
C ALA A 168 0.18 13.41 -14.66
N LEU A 169 1.27 13.33 -13.88
CA LEU A 169 2.30 12.31 -14.04
C LEU A 169 1.73 10.90 -13.79
N SER A 170 0.90 10.72 -12.76
CA SER A 170 0.21 9.46 -12.48
C SER A 170 -0.74 9.06 -13.61
N ALA A 171 -1.49 10.02 -14.18
CA ALA A 171 -2.35 9.79 -15.33
C ALA A 171 -1.53 9.35 -16.55
N LEU A 172 -0.41 10.02 -16.83
CA LEU A 172 0.47 9.63 -17.94
C LEU A 172 1.03 8.21 -17.74
N PHE A 173 1.51 7.90 -16.55
CA PHE A 173 2.00 6.56 -16.20
C PHE A 173 0.92 5.50 -16.41
N TRP A 174 -0.28 5.70 -15.85
CA TRP A 174 -1.38 4.74 -16.00
C TRP A 174 -1.93 4.66 -17.41
N PHE A 175 -1.86 5.75 -18.19
CA PHE A 175 -2.18 5.72 -19.61
C PHE A 175 -1.25 4.78 -20.36
N ILE A 176 0.06 4.89 -20.15
CA ILE A 176 1.06 4.03 -20.78
C ILE A 176 0.86 2.57 -20.35
N VAL A 177 0.70 2.31 -19.04
CA VAL A 177 0.48 0.96 -18.51
C VAL A 177 -0.79 0.32 -19.10
N THR A 178 -1.90 1.05 -19.13
CA THR A 178 -3.16 0.53 -19.65
C THR A 178 -3.11 0.32 -21.15
N LEU A 179 -2.43 1.20 -21.89
CA LEU A 179 -2.17 0.98 -23.31
C LEU A 179 -1.34 -0.28 -23.54
N MET A 180 -0.24 -0.45 -22.79
CA MET A 180 0.62 -1.63 -22.86
C MET A 180 -0.14 -2.92 -22.55
N PHE A 181 -1.00 -2.95 -21.52
CA PHE A 181 -1.79 -4.14 -21.22
C PHE A 181 -2.87 -4.42 -22.27
N ALA A 182 -3.50 -3.36 -22.80
CA ALA A 182 -4.49 -3.50 -23.87
C ALA A 182 -3.86 -4.07 -25.16
N THR A 183 -2.59 -3.75 -25.44
CA THR A 183 -1.88 -4.25 -26.63
C THR A 183 -1.22 -5.61 -26.43
N LEU A 184 -0.59 -5.87 -25.28
CA LEU A 184 0.10 -7.13 -25.00
C LEU A 184 -0.85 -8.28 -24.64
N ALA A 185 -1.98 -7.97 -24.00
CA ALA A 185 -2.94 -8.98 -23.55
C ALA A 185 -4.40 -8.59 -23.89
N PRO A 186 -4.73 -8.30 -25.17
CA PRO A 186 -6.05 -7.81 -25.56
C PRO A 186 -7.18 -8.78 -25.17
N GLY A 187 -6.94 -10.08 -25.28
CA GLY A 187 -7.90 -11.11 -24.88
C GLY A 187 -8.18 -11.16 -23.39
N ALA A 188 -7.18 -10.88 -22.54
CA ALA A 188 -7.38 -10.81 -21.09
C ALA A 188 -8.20 -9.58 -20.70
N VAL A 189 -7.86 -8.42 -21.29
CA VAL A 189 -8.56 -7.16 -21.04
C VAL A 189 -10.01 -7.23 -21.54
N SER A 190 -10.27 -7.73 -22.75
CA SER A 190 -11.64 -7.85 -23.30
C SER A 190 -12.53 -8.74 -22.43
N ARG A 191 -12.05 -9.95 -22.07
CA ARG A 191 -12.80 -10.86 -21.19
C ARG A 191 -13.07 -10.24 -19.82
N GLY A 192 -12.11 -9.49 -19.28
CA GLY A 192 -12.29 -8.74 -18.03
C GLY A 192 -13.41 -7.72 -18.13
N ILE A 193 -13.43 -6.93 -19.21
CA ILE A 193 -14.46 -5.92 -19.48
C ILE A 193 -15.84 -6.58 -19.60
N GLU A 194 -15.95 -7.63 -20.42
CA GLU A 194 -17.20 -8.38 -20.62
C GLU A 194 -17.72 -8.94 -19.29
N ARG A 195 -16.83 -9.54 -18.49
CA ARG A 195 -17.22 -10.12 -17.21
C ARG A 195 -17.70 -9.06 -16.21
N PHE A 196 -17.03 -7.92 -16.18
CA PHE A 196 -17.44 -6.77 -15.38
C PHE A 196 -18.81 -6.25 -15.83
N GLN A 197 -19.04 -6.08 -17.14
CA GLN A 197 -20.32 -5.57 -17.65
C GLN A 197 -21.48 -6.55 -17.43
N LEU A 198 -21.25 -7.86 -17.57
CA LEU A 198 -22.28 -8.89 -17.38
C LEU A 198 -22.62 -9.14 -15.92
N SER A 199 -21.66 -8.97 -15.01
CA SER A 199 -21.81 -9.44 -13.62
C SER A 199 -21.07 -8.58 -12.59
N ALA A 200 -21.02 -7.26 -12.78
CA ALA A 200 -20.31 -6.31 -11.93
C ALA A 200 -20.50 -6.57 -10.43
N LEU A 201 -21.75 -6.75 -9.99
CA LEU A 201 -22.07 -6.96 -8.58
C LEU A 201 -21.47 -8.27 -8.03
N LYS A 202 -21.51 -9.34 -8.83
CA LYS A 202 -20.94 -10.65 -8.44
C LYS A 202 -19.41 -10.57 -8.39
N VAL A 203 -18.81 -9.91 -9.38
CA VAL A 203 -17.35 -9.69 -9.44
C VAL A 203 -16.88 -8.92 -8.21
N ILE A 204 -17.49 -7.76 -7.94
CA ILE A 204 -17.15 -6.90 -6.79
C ILE A 204 -17.40 -7.66 -5.47
N GLY A 205 -18.54 -8.36 -5.34
CA GLY A 205 -18.86 -9.10 -4.12
C GLY A 205 -17.87 -10.23 -3.81
N ILE A 206 -17.53 -11.05 -4.80
CA ILE A 206 -16.53 -12.13 -4.65
C ILE A 206 -15.16 -11.52 -4.33
N GLY A 207 -14.77 -10.46 -5.02
CA GLY A 207 -13.50 -9.83 -4.80
C GLY A 207 -13.37 -9.11 -3.46
N ALA A 208 -14.43 -8.48 -2.96
CA ALA A 208 -14.46 -7.90 -1.62
C ALA A 208 -14.35 -8.98 -0.52
N ALA A 209 -15.06 -10.10 -0.69
CA ALA A 209 -14.97 -11.24 0.22
C ALA A 209 -13.56 -11.85 0.21
N ALA A 210 -12.97 -12.04 -0.97
CA ALA A 210 -11.61 -12.56 -1.10
C ALA A 210 -10.57 -11.59 -0.55
N PHE A 211 -10.69 -10.28 -0.83
CA PHE A 211 -9.81 -9.25 -0.26
C PHE A 211 -9.83 -9.28 1.27
N THR A 212 -11.01 -9.35 1.87
CA THR A 212 -11.18 -9.48 3.33
C THR A 212 -10.60 -10.80 3.84
N GLY A 213 -10.86 -11.90 3.12
CA GLY A 213 -10.30 -13.22 3.43
C GLY A 213 -8.77 -13.23 3.39
N THR A 214 -8.14 -12.52 2.45
CA THR A 214 -6.69 -12.36 2.38
C THR A 214 -6.16 -11.59 3.60
N MET A 215 -6.86 -10.56 4.08
CA MET A 215 -6.46 -9.86 5.30
C MET A 215 -6.50 -10.79 6.52
N ILE A 216 -7.57 -11.58 6.65
CA ILE A 216 -7.69 -12.58 7.72
C ILE A 216 -6.59 -13.64 7.60
N LEU A 217 -6.27 -14.08 6.38
CA LEU A 217 -5.20 -15.04 6.11
C LEU A 217 -3.84 -14.51 6.57
N VAL A 218 -3.51 -13.25 6.26
CA VAL A 218 -2.23 -12.64 6.66
C VAL A 218 -2.16 -12.49 8.18
N ILE A 219 -3.24 -12.06 8.83
CA ILE A 219 -3.27 -11.96 10.30
C ILE A 219 -3.14 -13.35 10.94
N GLY A 220 -3.85 -14.34 10.39
CA GLY A 220 -3.78 -15.73 10.85
C GLY A 220 -2.39 -16.33 10.65
N SER A 221 -1.75 -16.08 9.51
CA SER A 221 -0.41 -16.61 9.22
C SER A 221 0.64 -16.06 10.18
N LEU A 222 0.57 -14.77 10.53
CA LEU A 222 1.48 -14.17 11.50
C LEU A 222 1.27 -14.67 12.94
N ARG A 223 0.09 -15.23 13.25
CA ARG A 223 -0.21 -15.78 14.59
C ARG A 223 0.06 -17.28 14.71
N LEU A 224 -0.14 -18.03 13.63
CA LEU A 224 -0.10 -19.50 13.64
C LEU A 224 1.22 -20.07 13.12
N LEU A 225 1.94 -19.35 12.27
CA LEU A 225 3.19 -19.81 11.67
C LEU A 225 4.41 -19.17 12.35
N PRO A 226 5.60 -19.79 12.25
CA PRO A 226 6.86 -19.13 12.58
C PRO A 226 7.04 -17.81 11.81
N ASP A 227 7.69 -16.83 12.42
CA ASP A 227 7.77 -15.43 11.92
C ASP A 227 8.21 -15.33 10.45
N HIS A 228 9.22 -16.10 10.04
CA HIS A 228 9.71 -16.13 8.66
C HIS A 228 8.66 -16.66 7.66
N ALA A 229 7.92 -17.71 8.03
CA ALA A 229 6.88 -18.28 7.19
C ALA A 229 5.65 -17.36 7.11
N GLY A 230 5.27 -16.74 8.23
CA GLY A 230 4.21 -15.73 8.27
C GLY A 230 4.51 -14.52 7.39
N ALA A 231 5.77 -14.04 7.42
CA ALA A 231 6.23 -12.94 6.57
C ALA A 231 6.17 -13.29 5.08
N ILE A 232 6.58 -14.51 4.69
CA ILE A 232 6.50 -14.99 3.30
C ILE A 232 5.05 -15.00 2.81
N VAL A 233 4.11 -15.53 3.62
CA VAL A 233 2.68 -15.54 3.28
C VAL A 233 2.14 -14.11 3.13
N GLY A 234 2.53 -13.20 4.02
CA GLY A 234 2.18 -11.78 3.93
C GLY A 234 2.67 -11.14 2.63
N LEU A 235 3.94 -11.31 2.30
CA LEU A 235 4.56 -10.75 1.11
C LEU A 235 3.92 -11.30 -0.19
N MET A 236 3.69 -12.61 -0.26
CA MET A 236 3.05 -13.25 -1.41
C MET A 236 1.60 -12.79 -1.57
N SER A 237 0.86 -12.71 -0.47
CA SER A 237 -0.51 -12.20 -0.48
C SER A 237 -0.58 -10.76 -0.96
N PHE A 238 0.34 -9.91 -0.48
CA PHE A 238 0.46 -8.53 -0.93
C PHE A 238 0.79 -8.44 -2.43
N ALA A 239 1.77 -9.22 -2.91
CA ALA A 239 2.14 -9.25 -4.32
C ALA A 239 0.96 -9.67 -5.22
N LEU A 240 0.21 -10.71 -4.84
CA LEU A 240 -0.98 -11.15 -5.57
C LEU A 240 -2.08 -10.09 -5.58
N LEU A 241 -2.30 -9.39 -4.45
CA LEU A 241 -3.25 -8.29 -4.37
C LEU A 241 -2.83 -7.11 -5.26
N MET A 242 -1.53 -6.77 -5.33
CA MET A 242 -1.01 -5.73 -6.22
C MET A 242 -1.19 -6.09 -7.69
N LEU A 243 -0.92 -7.34 -8.07
CA LEU A 243 -1.16 -7.81 -9.44
C LEU A 243 -2.64 -7.76 -9.81
N ALA A 244 -3.52 -8.22 -8.92
CA ALA A 244 -4.96 -8.15 -9.11
C ALA A 244 -5.46 -6.71 -9.20
N TYR A 245 -4.95 -5.81 -8.37
CA TYR A 245 -5.23 -4.38 -8.41
C TYR A 245 -4.83 -3.76 -9.75
N GLY A 246 -3.60 -4.02 -10.22
CA GLY A 246 -3.10 -3.51 -11.49
C GLY A 246 -3.99 -3.95 -12.67
N PHE A 247 -4.28 -5.25 -12.75
CA PHE A 247 -5.17 -5.79 -13.78
C PHE A 247 -6.59 -5.20 -13.70
N GLY A 248 -7.17 -5.13 -12.49
CA GLY A 248 -8.49 -4.56 -12.27
C GLY A 248 -8.57 -3.09 -12.70
N ARG A 249 -7.53 -2.32 -12.40
CA ARG A 249 -7.43 -0.90 -12.77
C ARG A 249 -7.39 -0.71 -14.29
N VAL A 250 -6.61 -1.53 -15.01
CA VAL A 250 -6.59 -1.54 -16.48
C VAL A 250 -7.99 -1.81 -17.03
N VAL A 251 -8.63 -2.91 -16.61
CA VAL A 251 -9.95 -3.31 -17.10
C VAL A 251 -11.00 -2.21 -16.85
N LEU A 252 -11.00 -1.61 -15.65
CA LEU A 252 -11.93 -0.54 -15.30
C LEU A 252 -11.68 0.75 -16.07
N GLN A 253 -10.42 1.13 -16.29
CA GLN A 253 -10.09 2.29 -17.11
C GLN A 253 -10.56 2.10 -18.56
N VAL A 254 -10.29 0.95 -19.17
CA VAL A 254 -10.76 0.68 -20.55
C VAL A 254 -12.29 0.60 -20.60
N SER A 255 -12.94 -0.09 -19.66
CA SER A 255 -14.40 -0.24 -19.65
C SER A 255 -15.13 1.10 -19.50
N ILE A 256 -14.73 1.90 -18.52
CA ILE A 256 -15.35 3.22 -18.28
C ILE A 256 -15.01 4.19 -19.41
N GLY A 257 -13.77 4.15 -19.90
CA GLY A 257 -13.35 4.92 -21.07
C GLY A 257 -14.20 4.66 -22.30
N LYS A 258 -14.42 3.39 -22.65
CA LYS A 258 -15.31 2.97 -23.76
C LYS A 258 -16.77 3.40 -23.51
N LEU A 259 -17.24 3.33 -22.27
CA LEU A 259 -18.60 3.75 -21.90
C LEU A 259 -18.81 5.26 -22.05
N ILE A 260 -17.84 6.08 -21.61
CA ILE A 260 -17.89 7.54 -21.73
C ILE A 260 -17.73 7.95 -23.20
N GLN A 261 -16.76 7.38 -23.91
CA GLN A 261 -16.55 7.67 -25.34
C GLN A 261 -17.79 7.33 -26.17
N LYS A 262 -18.50 6.23 -25.87
CA LYS A 262 -19.75 5.87 -26.55
C LYS A 262 -20.85 6.93 -26.37
N LYS A 263 -20.88 7.62 -25.23
CA LYS A 263 -21.85 8.70 -24.98
C LYS A 263 -21.44 10.04 -25.60
N LEU A 264 -20.14 10.31 -25.66
CA LEU A 264 -19.62 11.60 -26.13
C LEU A 264 -19.38 11.64 -27.65
N SER A 265 -19.06 10.50 -28.28
CA SER A 265 -18.72 10.43 -29.70
C SER A 265 -19.82 9.73 -30.51
N GLY A 266 -20.22 10.34 -31.63
CA GLY A 266 -21.20 9.77 -32.56
C GLY A 266 -20.75 8.45 -33.21
N PRO A 267 -21.68 7.71 -33.85
CA PRO A 267 -21.36 6.44 -34.52
C PRO A 267 -20.29 6.67 -35.60
N GLY A 268 -19.10 6.09 -35.44
CA GLY A 268 -18.04 6.11 -36.45
C GLY A 268 -16.68 6.70 -36.03
N LYS A 269 -16.60 7.45 -34.92
CA LYS A 269 -15.32 8.02 -34.41
C LYS A 269 -14.91 7.39 -33.07
N ARG A 270 -14.65 6.08 -33.05
CA ARG A 270 -14.20 5.35 -31.85
C ARG A 270 -12.73 4.97 -31.98
N SER A 271 -11.87 5.62 -31.19
CA SER A 271 -10.45 5.29 -31.06
C SER A 271 -10.18 4.65 -29.70
N GLU A 272 -9.46 3.54 -29.69
CA GLU A 272 -9.12 2.80 -28.46
C GLU A 272 -8.20 3.62 -27.54
N SER A 273 -7.19 4.30 -28.09
CA SER A 273 -6.30 5.17 -27.31
C SER A 273 -7.06 6.32 -26.66
N ILE A 274 -8.04 6.91 -27.36
CA ILE A 274 -8.90 7.96 -26.79
C ILE A 274 -9.79 7.40 -25.67
N ALA A 275 -10.34 6.19 -25.83
CA ALA A 275 -11.11 5.55 -24.79
C ALA A 275 -10.26 5.33 -23.53
N ILE A 276 -9.05 4.81 -23.68
CA ILE A 276 -8.11 4.58 -22.58
C ILE A 276 -7.78 5.90 -21.88
N LEU A 277 -7.45 6.95 -22.63
CA LEU A 277 -7.15 8.27 -22.08
C LEU A 277 -8.31 8.83 -21.26
N ILE A 278 -9.53 8.77 -21.79
CA ILE A 278 -10.74 9.21 -21.09
C ILE A 278 -10.92 8.42 -19.78
N GLY A 279 -10.75 7.10 -19.82
CA GLY A 279 -10.88 6.24 -18.65
C GLY A 279 -9.82 6.54 -17.57
N VAL A 280 -8.58 6.78 -17.98
CA VAL A 280 -7.48 7.13 -17.08
C VAL A 280 -7.70 8.50 -16.43
N ILE A 281 -8.11 9.50 -17.21
CA ILE A 281 -8.45 10.83 -16.69
C ILE A 281 -9.62 10.72 -15.71
N PHE A 282 -10.68 10.00 -16.07
CA PHE A 282 -11.84 9.79 -15.19
C PHE A 282 -11.42 9.20 -13.84
N TRP A 283 -10.66 8.11 -13.84
CA TRP A 283 -10.19 7.50 -12.59
C TRP A 283 -9.22 8.38 -11.83
N THR A 284 -8.36 9.13 -12.52
CA THR A 284 -7.43 10.05 -11.85
C THR A 284 -8.20 11.14 -11.13
N LEU A 285 -9.18 11.77 -11.78
CA LEU A 285 -10.06 12.76 -11.17
C LEU A 285 -10.87 12.17 -10.02
N LEU A 286 -11.49 11.00 -10.21
CA LEU A 286 -12.24 10.32 -9.16
C LEU A 286 -11.39 10.03 -7.92
N LEU A 287 -10.15 9.57 -8.12
CA LEU A 287 -9.18 9.29 -7.05
C LEU A 287 -8.50 10.55 -6.49
N SER A 288 -8.81 11.73 -7.03
CA SER A 288 -8.33 13.02 -6.54
C SER A 288 -9.36 13.72 -5.66
N LEU A 289 -10.60 13.23 -5.63
CA LEU A 289 -11.66 13.79 -4.81
C LEU A 289 -11.51 13.36 -3.34
N PRO A 290 -11.54 14.32 -2.39
CA PRO A 290 -11.61 14.05 -0.95
C PRO A 290 -12.69 13.03 -0.61
N TYR A 291 -12.40 12.10 0.29
CA TYR A 291 -13.27 11.01 0.77
C TYR A 291 -13.72 9.98 -0.29
N VAL A 292 -13.93 10.39 -1.54
CA VAL A 292 -14.35 9.51 -2.65
C VAL A 292 -13.21 8.59 -3.08
N TRP A 293 -11.96 9.06 -2.98
CA TRP A 293 -10.80 8.28 -3.39
C TRP A 293 -10.66 6.97 -2.61
N THR A 294 -11.03 6.91 -1.33
CA THR A 294 -10.96 5.69 -0.51
C THR A 294 -11.92 4.62 -1.02
N ILE A 295 -13.17 5.01 -1.27
CA ILE A 295 -14.20 4.15 -1.89
C ILE A 295 -13.73 3.70 -3.27
N GLY A 296 -13.14 4.62 -4.05
CA GLY A 296 -12.56 4.31 -5.35
C GLY A 296 -11.46 3.25 -5.29
N VAL A 297 -10.50 3.40 -4.37
CA VAL A 297 -9.41 2.42 -4.17
C VAL A 297 -9.95 1.07 -3.73
N LEU A 298 -10.89 1.04 -2.79
CA LEU A 298 -11.52 -0.21 -2.34
C LEU A 298 -12.28 -0.90 -3.48
N ALA A 299 -13.00 -0.13 -4.30
CA ALA A 299 -13.68 -0.65 -5.48
C ALA A 299 -12.68 -1.20 -6.51
N LEU A 300 -11.52 -0.57 -6.70
CA LEU A 300 -10.45 -1.08 -7.56
C LEU A 300 -9.90 -2.41 -7.06
N PHE A 301 -9.59 -2.53 -5.75
CA PHE A 301 -9.14 -3.78 -5.16
C PHE A 301 -10.20 -4.88 -5.25
N ALA A 302 -11.43 -4.60 -4.82
CA ALA A 302 -12.52 -5.56 -4.88
C ALA A 302 -12.79 -6.01 -6.32
N THR A 303 -12.82 -5.09 -7.28
CA THR A 303 -13.03 -5.46 -8.68
C THR A 303 -11.85 -6.25 -9.24
N GLY A 304 -10.61 -5.83 -8.97
CA GLY A 304 -9.41 -6.51 -9.45
C GLY A 304 -9.30 -7.95 -8.97
N VAL A 305 -9.43 -8.17 -7.66
CA VAL A 305 -9.44 -9.51 -7.06
C VAL A 305 -10.61 -10.33 -7.61
N GLY A 306 -11.80 -9.71 -7.70
CA GLY A 306 -12.99 -10.36 -8.24
C GLY A 306 -12.83 -10.83 -9.68
N LEU A 307 -12.22 -10.00 -10.53
CA LEU A 307 -11.99 -10.33 -11.94
C LEU A 307 -11.02 -11.50 -12.08
N VAL A 308 -9.92 -11.51 -11.30
CA VAL A 308 -8.95 -12.60 -11.31
C VAL A 308 -9.60 -13.92 -10.88
N LEU A 309 -10.39 -13.91 -9.80
CA LEU A 309 -11.04 -15.13 -9.29
C LEU A 309 -12.18 -15.64 -10.18
N THR A 310 -12.89 -14.72 -10.85
CA THR A 310 -14.01 -15.09 -11.72
C THR A 310 -13.61 -15.40 -13.16
N ALA A 311 -12.35 -15.18 -13.54
CA ALA A 311 -11.81 -15.51 -14.85
C ALA A 311 -11.83 -17.02 -15.17
N ARG A 312 -11.91 -17.88 -14.14
CA ARG A 312 -11.72 -19.34 -14.27
C ARG A 312 -13.01 -20.18 -14.40
N GLN A 313 -14.18 -19.58 -14.64
CA GLN A 313 -15.40 -20.37 -14.86
C GLN A 313 -15.43 -20.93 -16.29
N ARG A 314 -15.02 -22.20 -16.42
CA ARG A 314 -15.05 -23.03 -17.63
C ARG A 314 -16.34 -22.84 -18.44
N THR A 315 -16.16 -22.51 -19.71
CA THR A 315 -17.05 -22.91 -20.80
C THR A 315 -17.08 -24.44 -20.86
N SER A 316 -18.04 -25.04 -20.15
CA SER A 316 -18.50 -26.39 -20.47
C SER A 316 -19.20 -26.32 -21.82
N TRP A 317 -18.44 -26.51 -22.90
CA TRP A 317 -19.04 -26.81 -24.19
C TRP A 317 -19.73 -28.16 -24.08
N SER A 318 -21.06 -28.12 -24.14
CA SER A 318 -21.89 -29.29 -24.43
C SER A 318 -21.38 -29.89 -25.74
N THR A 319 -20.79 -31.07 -25.67
CA THR A 319 -20.57 -31.94 -26.82
C THR A 319 -21.52 -33.11 -26.64
N ALA A 320 -22.68 -32.99 -27.30
CA ALA A 320 -23.61 -34.01 -27.78
C ALA A 320 -24.97 -33.34 -28.00
#